data_AF-A0A970HYA0-F1
#
_entry.id   AF-A0A970HYA0-F1
#
_cell.length_a   1.000
_cell.length_b   1.000
_cell.length_c   1.000
_cell.angle_alpha   90.00
_cell.angle_beta   90.00
_cell.angle_gamma   90.00
#
_symmetry.space_group_name_H-M   'P 1'
#
loop_
_entity.id
_entity.type
_entity.pdbx_description
1 polymer ?
#
loop_
_entity_poly.entity_id
_entity_poly.type
_entity_poly.pdbx_seq_one_letter_code
_entity_poly.pdbx_strand_id
1 'polypeptide(L)'
;YYRIRKEPISLVSRATPWISASALCGVRSLELTIANDDDEAESCYTVNLYFSELEDKQPGERVLNIRLQGEEVLQNFDIVSEAGKADKEIVKSFTGIKAGKSLRLDLIPVAGNTIISGLEMIEEKTAYKY
;
A
#
# COMPACT_ATOMS: atom_id res chain seq x y z
N TYR A 1 -15.62 -5.82 0.67
CA TYR A 1 -14.61 -5.07 1.46
C TYR A 1 -15.33 -4.32 2.58
N TYR A 2 -14.64 -3.95 3.64
CA TYR A 2 -15.16 -3.11 4.73
C TYR A 2 -14.10 -2.11 5.21
N ARG A 3 -14.50 -1.13 6.01
CA ARG A 3 -13.63 -0.09 6.56
C ARG A 3 -13.39 -0.35 8.05
N ILE A 4 -12.16 -0.21 8.50
CA ILE A 4 -11.80 -0.21 9.92
C ILE A 4 -11.21 1.15 10.27
N ARG A 5 -11.54 1.65 11.47
CA ARG A 5 -10.90 2.82 12.08
C ARG A 5 -10.68 2.55 13.56
N LYS A 6 -9.47 2.83 14.04
CA LYS A 6 -9.11 2.92 15.47
C LYS A 6 -8.80 4.37 15.85
N GLU A 7 -8.74 4.63 17.15
CA GLU A 7 -8.24 5.92 17.64
C GLU A 7 -6.73 6.03 17.38
N PRO A 8 -6.23 7.10 16.73
CA PRO A 8 -4.83 7.18 16.31
C PRO A 8 -3.81 7.01 17.44
N ILE A 9 -4.17 7.38 18.66
CA ILE A 9 -3.30 7.27 19.84
C ILE A 9 -3.04 5.82 20.26
N SER A 10 -3.88 4.88 19.81
CA SER A 10 -3.71 3.45 20.09
C SER A 10 -2.68 2.76 19.19
N LEU A 11 -2.15 3.47 18.18
CA LEU A 11 -1.28 2.91 17.15
C LEU A 11 0.15 3.46 17.24
N VAL A 12 1.14 2.60 17.04
CA VAL A 12 2.55 3.02 16.94
C VAL A 12 2.86 3.36 15.47
N SER A 13 2.89 4.65 15.14
CA SER A 13 3.27 5.18 13.82
C SER A 13 4.45 6.13 13.94
N ARG A 14 5.31 6.18 12.91
CA ARG A 14 6.50 7.04 12.94
C ARG A 14 6.21 8.49 12.58
N ALA A 15 5.24 8.74 11.70
CA ALA A 15 4.93 10.08 11.21
C ALA A 15 3.46 10.28 10.78
N THR A 16 2.70 9.21 10.54
CA THR A 16 1.39 9.24 9.88
C THR A 16 0.28 8.50 10.66
N PRO A 17 0.08 8.78 11.97
CA PRO A 17 -0.86 8.02 12.80
C PRO A 17 -2.31 8.10 12.32
N TRP A 18 -2.74 9.21 11.71
CA TRP A 18 -4.10 9.35 11.17
C TRP A 18 -4.36 8.52 9.92
N ILE A 19 -3.32 8.23 9.12
CA ILE A 19 -3.41 7.35 7.94
C ILE A 19 -3.46 5.90 8.42
N SER A 20 -2.55 5.53 9.30
CA SER A 20 -2.37 4.14 9.75
C SER A 20 -3.46 3.64 10.68
N ALA A 21 -4.22 4.54 11.32
CA ALA A 21 -5.38 4.19 12.16
C ALA A 21 -6.66 3.88 11.38
N SER A 22 -6.67 4.02 10.05
CA SER A 22 -7.78 3.61 9.18
C SER A 22 -7.31 2.62 8.14
N ALA A 23 -8.18 1.70 7.72
CA ALA A 23 -7.84 0.74 6.67
C ALA A 23 -9.06 0.24 5.88
N LEU A 24 -8.81 -0.12 4.62
CA LEU A 24 -9.72 -0.90 3.79
C LEU A 24 -9.35 -2.37 3.88
N CYS A 25 -10.31 -3.20 4.31
CA CYS A 25 -10.14 -4.64 4.44
C CYS A 25 -10.86 -5.40 3.33
N GLY A 26 -10.21 -6.43 2.80
CA GLY A 26 -10.73 -7.29 1.73
C GLY A 26 -10.77 -6.64 0.35
N VAL A 27 -10.10 -5.50 0.14
CA VAL A 27 -9.93 -4.89 -1.18
C VAL A 27 -8.90 -5.68 -1.99
N ARG A 28 -9.20 -5.95 -3.26
CA ARG A 28 -8.34 -6.78 -4.14
C ARG A 28 -7.57 -5.96 -5.17
N SER A 29 -8.13 -4.83 -5.56
CA SER A 29 -7.54 -3.96 -6.57
C SER A 29 -7.94 -2.52 -6.26
N LEU A 30 -7.02 -1.60 -6.52
CA LEU A 30 -7.18 -0.16 -6.43
C LEU A 30 -6.60 0.42 -7.72
N GLU A 31 -7.34 1.34 -8.33
CA GLU A 31 -6.87 2.07 -9.51
C GLU A 31 -6.90 3.56 -9.20
N LEU A 32 -5.78 4.22 -9.41
CA LEU A 32 -5.62 5.66 -9.28
C LEU A 32 -5.47 6.25 -10.67
N THR A 33 -6.45 7.05 -11.08
CA THR A 33 -6.36 7.84 -12.30
C THR A 33 -5.48 9.05 -12.04
N ILE A 34 -4.39 9.16 -12.81
CA ILE A 34 -3.39 10.24 -12.73
C ILE A 34 -3.73 11.32 -13.75
N ALA A 35 -4.10 10.90 -14.95
CA ALA A 35 -4.35 11.75 -16.10
C ALA A 35 -5.74 11.48 -16.70
N ASN A 36 -6.30 12.50 -17.36
CA ASN A 36 -7.60 12.40 -18.02
C ASN A 36 -7.50 11.79 -19.43
N ASP A 37 -6.36 11.96 -20.09
CA ASP A 37 -6.15 11.58 -21.48
C ASP A 37 -5.32 10.28 -21.60
N ASP A 38 -5.61 9.48 -22.62
CA ASP A 38 -4.93 8.19 -22.86
C ASP A 38 -3.51 8.35 -23.44
N ASP A 39 -3.20 9.51 -24.04
CA ASP A 39 -1.95 9.79 -24.74
C ASP A 39 -0.88 10.47 -23.85
N GLU A 40 -1.10 10.57 -22.54
CA GLU A 40 -0.13 11.18 -21.62
C GLU A 40 1.09 10.27 -21.43
N ALA A 41 2.29 10.85 -21.57
CA ALA A 41 3.54 10.10 -21.48
C ALA A 41 3.71 9.46 -20.09
N GLU A 42 4.24 8.23 -20.03
CA GLU A 42 4.52 7.58 -18.76
C GLU A 42 5.60 8.33 -17.96
N SER A 43 5.29 8.64 -16.70
CA SER A 43 6.24 9.11 -15.71
C SER A 43 6.63 7.97 -14.76
N CYS A 44 7.80 8.10 -14.12
CA CYS A 44 8.22 7.21 -13.05
C CYS A 44 7.74 7.75 -11.70
N TYR A 45 7.29 6.85 -10.83
CA TYR A 45 6.79 7.17 -9.50
C TYR A 45 7.43 6.31 -8.42
N THR A 46 7.62 6.92 -7.27
CA THR A 46 7.77 6.22 -6.00
C THR A 46 6.37 5.98 -5.41
N VAL A 47 6.03 4.73 -5.16
CA VAL A 47 4.77 4.29 -4.55
C VAL A 47 5.03 3.83 -3.11
N ASN A 48 4.42 4.51 -2.14
CA ASN A 48 4.47 4.14 -0.73
C ASN A 48 3.13 3.53 -0.31
N LEU A 49 3.17 2.29 0.16
CA LEU A 49 2.01 1.57 0.66
C LEU A 49 2.08 1.47 2.19
N TYR A 50 1.04 1.95 2.86
CA TYR A 50 0.95 1.99 4.31
C TYR A 50 0.08 0.85 4.80
N PHE A 51 0.59 0.11 5.78
CA PHE A 51 -0.08 -1.02 6.40
C PHE A 51 -0.04 -0.89 7.91
N SER A 52 -1.15 -1.23 8.56
CA SER A 52 -1.20 -1.57 9.97
C SER A 52 -2.20 -2.69 10.14
N GLU A 53 -1.85 -3.73 10.89
CA GLU A 53 -2.84 -4.74 11.29
C GLU A 53 -3.69 -4.15 12.41
N LEU A 54 -4.94 -3.82 12.09
CA LEU A 54 -5.89 -3.18 13.01
C LEU A 54 -6.84 -4.18 13.67
N GLU A 55 -6.79 -5.45 13.28
CA GLU A 55 -7.55 -6.52 13.93
C GLU A 55 -6.63 -7.29 14.89
N ASP A 56 -7.20 -8.04 15.82
CA ASP A 56 -6.43 -8.88 16.75
C ASP A 56 -5.95 -10.14 16.02
N LYS A 57 -4.93 -9.96 15.18
CA LYS A 57 -4.30 -11.02 14.38
C LYS A 57 -2.88 -11.31 14.83
N GLN A 58 -2.54 -12.58 14.79
CA GLN A 58 -1.22 -13.13 15.02
C GLN A 58 -0.46 -13.31 13.70
N PRO A 59 0.87 -13.49 13.75
CA PRO A 59 1.65 -13.86 12.57
C PRO A 59 1.04 -15.06 11.83
N GLY A 60 1.00 -14.99 10.50
CA GLY A 60 0.45 -15.98 9.59
C GLY A 60 -1.05 -15.85 9.33
N GLU A 61 -1.81 -15.11 10.15
CA GLU A 61 -3.26 -14.98 9.99
C GLU A 61 -3.68 -13.98 8.91
N ARG A 62 -2.75 -13.11 8.50
CA ARG A 62 -2.89 -12.26 7.31
C ARG A 62 -1.61 -12.23 6.52
N VAL A 63 -1.67 -12.81 5.33
CA VAL A 63 -0.56 -12.84 4.38
C VAL A 63 -1.09 -12.44 3.01
N LEU A 64 -0.38 -11.56 2.30
CA LEU A 64 -0.75 -11.11 0.97
C LEU A 64 0.46 -10.92 0.05
N ASN A 65 0.22 -11.01 -1.25
CA ASN A 65 1.15 -10.53 -2.27
C ASN A 65 0.67 -9.18 -2.79
N ILE A 66 1.61 -8.40 -3.32
CA ILE A 66 1.37 -7.06 -3.87
C ILE A 66 1.87 -7.04 -5.30
N ARG A 67 1.03 -6.54 -6.20
CA ARG A 67 1.42 -6.21 -7.58
C ARG A 67 1.17 -4.75 -7.88
N LEU A 68 2.10 -4.13 -8.61
CA LEU A 68 1.96 -2.79 -9.15
C LEU A 68 2.10 -2.89 -10.67
N GLN A 69 1.12 -2.33 -11.40
CA GLN A 69 1.08 -2.41 -12.88
C GLN A 69 1.18 -3.86 -13.42
N GLY A 70 0.60 -4.82 -12.69
CA GLY A 70 0.64 -6.25 -13.05
C GLY A 70 1.90 -6.99 -12.63
N GLU A 71 2.97 -6.29 -12.27
CA GLU A 71 4.25 -6.87 -11.82
C GLU A 71 4.23 -7.14 -10.32
N GLU A 72 4.71 -8.32 -9.92
CA GLU A 72 4.78 -8.70 -8.50
C GLU A 72 5.97 -8.02 -7.82
N VAL A 73 5.66 -7.13 -6.86
CA VAL A 73 6.66 -6.32 -6.16
C VAL A 73 6.92 -6.80 -4.74
N LEU A 74 6.00 -7.58 -4.16
CA LEU A 74 6.16 -8.17 -2.83
C LEU A 74 5.36 -9.48 -2.73
N GLN A 75 5.98 -10.51 -2.16
CA GLN A 75 5.39 -11.84 -1.99
C GLN A 75 5.37 -12.24 -0.52
N ASN A 76 4.34 -12.98 -0.11
CA ASN A 76 4.16 -13.55 1.23
C ASN A 76 4.32 -12.52 2.35
N PHE A 77 3.79 -11.32 2.14
CA PHE A 77 3.89 -10.24 3.12
C PHE A 77 2.97 -10.50 4.30
N ASP A 78 3.58 -10.76 5.45
CA ASP A 78 2.92 -10.86 6.74
C ASP A 78 3.15 -9.57 7.54
N ILE A 79 2.07 -8.81 7.72
CA ILE A 79 2.11 -7.49 8.36
C ILE A 79 2.50 -7.62 9.84
N VAL A 80 1.95 -8.60 10.56
CA VAL A 80 2.20 -8.75 12.00
C VAL A 80 3.60 -9.29 12.24
N SER A 81 4.04 -10.28 11.45
CA SER A 81 5.38 -10.83 11.55
C SER A 81 6.45 -9.76 11.29
N GLU A 82 6.25 -8.88 10.31
CA GLU A 82 7.23 -7.84 10.00
C GLU A 82 7.16 -6.66 10.98
N ALA A 83 5.95 -6.27 11.44
CA ALA A 83 5.79 -5.20 12.42
C ALA A 83 6.28 -5.65 13.80
N GLY A 84 6.21 -6.94 14.08
CA GLY A 84 6.44 -7.57 15.38
C GLY A 84 5.22 -7.52 16.32
N LYS A 85 4.12 -6.87 15.92
CA LYS A 85 2.83 -6.84 16.63
C LYS A 85 1.74 -6.17 15.78
N ALA A 86 0.48 -6.39 16.14
CA ALA A 86 -0.65 -5.59 15.66
C ALA A 86 -0.54 -4.11 16.12
N ASP A 87 -1.34 -3.23 15.50
CA ASP A 87 -1.39 -1.79 15.79
C ASP A 87 -0.03 -1.09 15.67
N LYS A 88 0.76 -1.49 14.68
CA LYS A 88 2.04 -0.87 14.34
C LYS A 88 2.16 -0.71 12.83
N GLU A 89 2.58 0.48 12.43
CA GLU A 89 2.74 0.87 11.03
C GLU A 89 3.95 0.19 10.37
N ILE A 90 3.74 -0.24 9.13
CA ILE A 90 4.76 -0.59 8.15
C ILE A 90 4.51 0.23 6.89
N VAL A 91 5.58 0.74 6.29
CA VAL A 91 5.55 1.37 4.97
C VAL A 91 6.40 0.55 4.00
N LYS A 92 5.84 0.21 2.85
CA LYS A 92 6.55 -0.44 1.73
C LYS A 92 6.70 0.55 0.59
N SER A 93 7.94 0.85 0.22
CA SER A 93 8.28 1.84 -0.80
C SER A 93 8.84 1.14 -2.05
N PHE A 94 8.27 1.45 -3.21
CA PHE A 94 8.69 0.93 -4.51
C PHE A 94 8.97 2.10 -5.45
N THR A 95 10.18 2.17 -6.01
CA THR A 95 10.61 3.26 -6.89
C THR A 95 10.61 2.81 -8.36
N GLY A 96 10.60 3.76 -9.29
CA GLY A 96 10.67 3.49 -10.73
C GLY A 96 9.41 2.84 -11.29
N ILE A 97 8.27 3.01 -10.61
CA ILE A 97 6.99 2.48 -11.07
C ILE A 97 6.47 3.38 -12.18
N LYS A 98 6.40 2.84 -13.40
CA LYS A 98 5.92 3.59 -14.56
C LYS A 98 4.40 3.64 -14.58
N ALA A 99 3.84 4.82 -14.71
CA ALA A 99 2.41 5.02 -14.91
C ALA A 99 2.16 6.21 -15.83
N GLY A 100 1.19 6.04 -16.74
CA GLY A 100 0.65 7.13 -17.57
C GLY A 100 -0.72 7.53 -17.02
N LYS A 101 -1.79 7.06 -17.68
CA LYS A 101 -3.18 7.37 -17.30
C LYS A 101 -3.56 6.93 -15.88
N SER A 102 -3.17 5.72 -15.48
CA SER A 102 -3.52 5.18 -14.18
C SER A 102 -2.41 4.32 -13.59
N LEU A 103 -2.44 4.22 -12.26
CA LEU A 103 -1.69 3.24 -11.49
C LEU A 103 -2.65 2.20 -10.92
N ARG A 104 -2.40 0.94 -11.23
CA ARG A 104 -3.09 -0.22 -10.66
C ARG A 104 -2.26 -0.87 -9.58
N LEU A 105 -2.87 -1.02 -8.40
CA LEU A 105 -2.38 -1.80 -7.28
C LEU A 105 -3.29 -3.02 -7.11
N ASP A 106 -2.72 -4.22 -7.14
CA ASP A 106 -3.43 -5.45 -6.79
C ASP A 106 -2.92 -6.01 -5.46
N LEU A 107 -3.86 -6.36 -4.58
CA LEU A 107 -3.61 -7.01 -3.29
C LEU A 107 -4.19 -8.42 -3.34
N ILE A 108 -3.31 -9.41 -3.33
CA ILE A 108 -3.66 -10.81 -3.55
C ILE A 108 -3.59 -11.54 -2.21
N PRO A 109 -4.70 -12.11 -1.70
CA PRO A 109 -4.66 -12.85 -0.44
C PRO A 109 -3.84 -14.12 -0.60
N VAL A 110 -3.03 -14.42 0.40
CA VAL A 110 -2.46 -15.76 0.62
C VAL A 110 -3.14 -16.40 1.84
N ALA A 111 -3.33 -15.62 2.92
CA ALA A 111 -4.09 -16.02 4.09
C ALA A 111 -4.93 -14.84 4.62
N GLY A 112 -6.17 -15.12 5.01
CA GLY A 112 -7.10 -14.10 5.49
C GLY A 112 -7.50 -13.07 4.42
N ASN A 113 -8.14 -11.98 4.87
CA ASN A 113 -8.48 -10.85 4.01
C ASN A 113 -7.27 -9.93 3.82
N THR A 114 -7.18 -9.22 2.70
CA THR A 114 -6.19 -8.14 2.53
C THR A 114 -6.52 -6.94 3.42
N ILE A 115 -5.53 -6.08 3.67
CA ILE A 115 -5.71 -4.81 4.37
C ILE A 115 -4.74 -3.79 3.79
N ILE A 116 -5.15 -2.52 3.69
CA ILE A 116 -4.29 -1.39 3.35
C ILE A 116 -4.79 -0.14 4.05
N SER A 117 -3.87 0.63 4.62
CA SER A 117 -4.17 1.87 5.34
C SER A 117 -4.05 3.11 4.46
N GLY A 118 -3.10 3.11 3.52
CA GLY A 118 -2.87 4.24 2.64
C GLY A 118 -2.02 3.88 1.43
N LEU A 119 -2.12 4.73 0.41
CA LEU A 119 -1.32 4.69 -0.80
C LEU A 119 -0.89 6.13 -1.10
N GLU A 120 0.40 6.36 -1.23
CA GLU A 120 0.98 7.62 -1.67
C GLU A 120 1.78 7.38 -2.96
N MET A 121 1.65 8.31 -3.90
CA MET A 121 2.43 8.35 -5.14
C MET A 121 3.19 9.66 -5.20
N ILE A 122 4.48 9.57 -5.52
CA ILE A 122 5.37 10.72 -5.70
C ILE A 122 6.03 10.60 -7.06
N GLU A 123 5.82 11.57 -7.93
CA GLU A 123 6.49 11.60 -9.23
C GLU A 123 8.01 11.76 -9.04
N GLU A 124 8.77 10.87 -9.66
CA GLU A 124 10.23 10.90 -9.64
C GLU A 124 10.71 11.95 -10.64
N LYS A 125 11.35 13.01 -10.13
CA LYS A 125 11.96 14.00 -11.00
C LYS A 125 13.06 13.34 -11.81
N THR A 126 12.86 13.23 -13.12
CA THR A 126 13.95 12.91 -14.04
C THR A 126 14.96 14.05 -13.97
N ALA A 127 16.17 13.78 -13.45
CA ALA A 127 17.25 14.75 -13.53
C ALA A 127 17.58 14.96 -15.01
N TYR A 128 17.30 16.16 -15.54
CA TYR A 128 17.76 16.54 -16.87
C TYR A 128 19.29 16.44 -16.89
N LYS A 129 19.83 15.56 -17.75
CA LYS A 129 21.25 15.59 -18.09
C LYS A 129 21.48 16.83 -18.96
N TYR A 130 22.24 17.79 -18.44
CA TYR A 130 22.79 18.91 -19.21
C TYR A 130 23.90 18.41 -20.14
#